data_AF-A0AAD4D4C4-F1
#
_entry.id   AF-A0AAD4D4C4-F1
#
_cell.length_a   1.000
_cell.length_b   1.000
_cell.length_c   1.000
_cell.angle_alpha   90.00
_cell.angle_beta   90.00
_cell.angle_gamma   90.00
#
_symmetry.space_group_name_H-M   'P 1'
#
loop_
_entity.id
_entity.type
_entity.pdbx_description
1 polymer ?
#
loop_
_entity_poly.entity_id
_entity_poly.type
_entity_poly.pdbx_seq_one_letter_code
_entity_poly.pdbx_strand_id
1 'polypeptide(L)'
;MVNTQSSRLIETMETVEITLNHVEGQNIVSWEDIEQAFPGAKRIRNGSSVIKFLRTSDQQSSRLVLDVVLSTSVQPVLANPLKFDPVSGGQTDWTDAPAGAPIHDSVTAAFGVIPPIPEAPISDIGLHDTSPIPSSATSAVSKATLFQKIVTSRNAPESEIEQRFISTLLPEVQETVRASPDIYQAFANAINNDDENLSHSGLRQEFHGNFQKLKGMMAENRNLQKEMYAKQEEVIRLQRQALERQEEMYAKQEEVTGLQKKALERQEEMGQLQKRVLDNQQEMRQMHQRAQQLAVLRSRVQAVLTQNYELHEYPISRLFVVLPQDPSGWDILSPFSNKFQLYFLCECGEHTKSINSKAGTSHDIHFAMHEGYEIVRPSEFFQKYGSYVLTILKMLKFGISVAGVTVPAISHLVRSDAIDQATASLKHLREIIEPGMDLVIDWMDKVSVDEGEAVDGFAMQMEKKEALEGADLRKLETFLKNKDGNKVLGNLYRTATDEGHAKWVCIDHYRLNYQENSAKEFLHVLNSVGGSFNENFGSVEVRLRSRVKTEQFYSALGKARSVYELDIDLHWACTTSDLESLEDALKKSRVSILRLDLQQYHMGVTGKIFLM
;
A
#
# COMPACT_ATOMS: atom_id res chain seq x y z
N MET A 1 -27.85 19.44 45.21
CA MET A 1 -28.00 18.26 44.32
C MET A 1 -27.34 17.10 45.02
N VAL A 2 -28.02 15.97 45.16
CA VAL A 2 -27.40 14.74 45.65
C VAL A 2 -26.69 14.11 44.46
N ASN A 3 -25.38 13.88 44.58
CA ASN A 3 -24.62 13.15 43.56
C ASN A 3 -24.54 11.70 44.04
N THR A 4 -25.16 10.77 43.30
CA THR A 4 -24.96 9.34 43.51
C THR A 4 -23.84 8.83 42.61
N GLN A 5 -23.10 7.80 43.07
CA GLN A 5 -22.13 7.09 42.25
C GLN A 5 -22.53 5.63 42.13
N SER A 6 -22.58 5.15 40.89
CA SER A 6 -22.91 3.78 40.52
C SER A 6 -21.69 2.87 40.69
N SER A 7 -21.83 1.79 41.46
CA SER A 7 -20.80 0.74 41.63
C SER A 7 -21.32 -0.62 41.15
N ARG A 8 -20.42 -1.47 40.64
CA ARG A 8 -20.77 -2.74 39.97
C ARG A 8 -20.01 -3.93 40.56
N LEU A 9 -20.70 -5.03 40.85
CA LEU A 9 -20.10 -6.33 41.16
C LEU A 9 -19.68 -7.08 39.89
N ILE A 10 -18.64 -7.91 39.99
CA ILE A 10 -18.13 -8.70 38.86
C ILE A 10 -18.97 -9.98 38.64
N GLU A 11 -19.61 -10.51 39.69
CA GLU A 11 -20.38 -11.78 39.63
C GLU A 11 -21.91 -11.57 39.47
N THR A 12 -22.43 -10.36 39.65
CA THR A 12 -23.85 -10.03 39.39
C THR A 12 -23.97 -8.69 38.64
N MET A 13 -24.97 -8.57 37.77
CA MET A 13 -25.25 -7.32 37.04
C MET A 13 -25.99 -6.25 37.88
N GLU A 14 -25.99 -6.38 39.20
CA GLU A 14 -26.63 -5.39 40.08
C GLU A 14 -25.73 -4.16 40.23
N THR A 15 -26.30 -3.02 39.86
CA THR A 15 -25.71 -1.70 40.07
C THR A 15 -26.25 -1.14 41.37
N VAL A 16 -25.38 -0.83 42.31
CA VAL A 16 -25.76 -0.18 43.58
C VAL A 16 -25.35 1.28 43.53
N GLU A 17 -26.32 2.18 43.72
CA GLU A 17 -26.06 3.61 43.91
C GLU A 17 -25.65 3.87 45.36
N ILE A 18 -24.50 4.52 45.54
CA ILE A 18 -24.01 4.95 46.85
C ILE A 18 -24.03 6.48 46.91
N THR A 19 -24.49 7.03 48.03
CA THR A 19 -24.53 8.47 48.29
C THR A 19 -23.11 9.02 48.41
N LEU A 20 -22.75 10.04 47.62
CA LEU A 20 -21.51 10.77 47.82
C LEU A 20 -21.71 11.88 48.84
N ASN A 21 -20.95 11.86 49.93
CA ASN A 21 -20.83 12.99 50.84
C ASN A 21 -19.81 13.98 50.26
N HIS A 22 -20.12 15.28 50.30
CA HIS A 22 -19.23 16.31 49.76
C HIS A 22 -18.66 17.14 50.91
N VAL A 23 -17.36 16.99 51.17
CA VAL A 23 -16.64 17.66 52.26
C VAL A 23 -15.42 18.36 51.67
N GLU A 24 -15.29 19.67 51.93
CA GLU A 24 -14.14 20.49 51.49
C GLU A 24 -13.77 20.38 49.99
N GLY A 25 -14.77 20.16 49.13
CA GLY A 25 -14.57 20.05 47.68
C GLY A 25 -14.22 18.64 47.19
N GLN A 26 -14.11 17.65 48.09
CA GLN A 26 -13.89 16.25 47.77
C GLN A 26 -15.18 15.43 47.90
N ASN A 27 -15.33 14.44 47.01
CA ASN A 27 -16.37 13.42 47.13
C ASN A 27 -15.82 12.30 48.02
N ILE A 28 -16.50 12.03 49.14
CA ILE A 28 -16.15 11.00 50.11
C ILE A 28 -17.32 10.02 50.20
N VAL A 29 -17.03 8.73 50.07
CA VAL A 29 -17.94 7.65 50.46
C VAL A 29 -17.53 7.23 51.88
N SER A 30 -18.47 7.15 52.83
CA SER A 30 -18.11 6.64 54.16
C SER A 30 -17.93 5.12 54.12
N TRP A 31 -17.21 4.56 55.09
CA TRP A 31 -17.09 3.09 55.16
C TRP A 31 -18.44 2.46 55.49
N GLU A 32 -19.22 3.15 56.31
CA GLU A 32 -20.57 2.79 56.73
C GLU A 32 -21.52 2.71 55.52
N ASP A 33 -21.45 3.64 54.56
CA ASP A 33 -22.23 3.59 53.30
C ASP A 33 -21.86 2.35 52.47
N ILE A 34 -20.59 1.95 52.45
CA ILE A 34 -20.08 0.79 51.68
C ILE A 34 -20.46 -0.52 52.37
N GLU A 35 -20.39 -0.59 53.70
CA GLU A 35 -20.82 -1.77 54.47
C GLU A 35 -22.34 -1.92 54.48
N GLN A 36 -23.11 -0.82 54.38
CA GLN A 36 -24.55 -0.84 54.16
C GLN A 36 -24.91 -1.33 52.75
N ALA A 37 -24.19 -0.87 51.72
CA ALA A 37 -24.36 -1.34 50.34
C ALA A 37 -23.91 -2.80 50.15
N PHE A 38 -22.86 -3.23 50.86
CA PHE A 38 -22.24 -4.54 50.75
C PHE A 38 -21.95 -5.15 52.13
N PRO A 39 -22.98 -5.72 52.81
CA PRO A 39 -22.84 -6.28 54.15
C PRO A 39 -21.72 -7.32 54.26
N GLY A 40 -20.77 -7.07 55.17
CA GLY A 40 -19.62 -7.94 55.39
C GLY A 40 -18.38 -7.64 54.52
N ALA A 41 -18.37 -6.53 53.78
CA ALA A 41 -17.15 -6.00 53.18
C ALA A 41 -16.07 -5.75 54.26
N LYS A 42 -14.81 -6.13 53.98
CA LYS A 42 -13.68 -5.99 54.94
C LYS A 42 -12.44 -5.28 54.38
N ARG A 43 -12.41 -5.02 53.07
CA ARG A 43 -11.30 -4.35 52.37
C ARG A 43 -11.79 -3.80 51.04
N ILE A 44 -11.17 -2.70 50.60
CA ILE A 44 -11.36 -2.13 49.26
C ILE A 44 -10.01 -2.18 48.52
N ARG A 45 -10.06 -2.48 47.23
CA ARG A 45 -8.90 -2.51 46.33
C ARG A 45 -9.20 -1.72 45.06
N ASN A 46 -8.17 -1.06 44.54
CA ASN A 46 -8.12 -0.56 43.17
C ASN A 46 -7.02 -1.36 42.44
N GLY A 47 -7.42 -2.22 41.51
CA GLY A 47 -6.53 -3.22 40.91
C GLY A 47 -5.82 -4.11 41.95
N SER A 48 -4.50 -4.21 41.84
CA SER A 48 -3.64 -4.96 42.80
C SER A 48 -3.40 -4.22 44.13
N SER A 49 -3.75 -2.93 44.22
CA SER A 49 -3.43 -2.09 45.37
C SER A 49 -4.54 -2.10 46.41
N VAL A 50 -4.19 -2.44 47.66
CA VAL A 50 -5.07 -2.25 48.83
C VAL A 50 -5.11 -0.77 49.18
N ILE A 51 -6.30 -0.18 49.16
CA ILE A 51 -6.48 1.20 49.59
C ILE A 51 -6.40 1.23 51.11
N LYS A 52 -5.32 1.82 51.65
CA LYS A 52 -5.18 2.07 53.08
C LYS A 52 -5.79 3.45 53.37
N PHE A 53 -6.95 3.47 54.02
CA PHE A 53 -7.55 4.71 54.50
C PHE A 53 -6.74 5.25 55.69
N LEU A 54 -6.06 6.38 55.50
CA LEU A 54 -5.43 7.12 56.58
C LEU A 54 -6.46 8.06 57.21
N ARG A 55 -6.87 7.77 58.45
CA ARG A 55 -7.56 8.75 59.30
C ARG A 55 -6.52 9.74 59.85
N THR A 56 -6.16 10.73 59.05
CA THR A 56 -5.42 11.92 59.50
C THR A 56 -6.00 13.13 58.81
N SER A 57 -6.57 14.04 59.60
CA SER A 57 -6.64 15.44 59.23
C SER A 57 -5.22 15.93 58.98
N ASP A 58 -4.87 16.15 57.72
CA ASP A 58 -4.33 17.42 57.21
C ASP A 58 -3.75 17.25 55.78
N GLN A 59 -3.96 18.28 54.96
CA GLN A 59 -3.29 18.57 53.67
C GLN A 59 -3.54 17.68 52.42
N GLN A 60 -4.53 18.13 51.64
CA GLN A 60 -4.40 18.48 50.21
C GLN A 60 -3.66 17.53 49.24
N SER A 61 -4.40 16.69 48.51
CA SER A 61 -4.11 16.39 47.09
C SER A 61 -5.24 15.66 46.34
N SER A 62 -5.27 15.89 45.02
CA SER A 62 -5.80 15.04 43.93
C SER A 62 -7.24 14.48 43.96
N ARG A 63 -8.07 14.87 42.97
CA ARG A 63 -9.27 14.12 42.58
C ARG A 63 -8.89 12.72 42.08
N LEU A 64 -9.36 11.68 42.75
CA LEU A 64 -9.33 10.29 42.30
C LEU A 64 -10.74 9.83 41.92
N VAL A 65 -10.88 9.28 40.72
CA VAL A 65 -12.04 8.44 40.37
C VAL A 65 -11.70 7.02 40.81
N LEU A 66 -12.64 6.36 41.49
CA LEU A 66 -12.43 5.06 42.12
C LEU A 66 -13.32 4.01 41.47
N ASP A 67 -12.72 3.14 40.66
CA ASP A 67 -13.30 1.86 40.29
C ASP A 67 -13.04 0.87 41.43
N VAL A 68 -14.13 0.45 42.10
CA VAL A 68 -14.07 -0.43 43.27
C VAL A 68 -14.42 -1.85 42.85
N VAL A 69 -13.45 -2.76 42.97
CA VAL A 69 -13.66 -4.20 42.72
C VAL A 69 -13.84 -4.92 44.06
N LEU A 70 -15.04 -5.44 44.30
CA LEU A 70 -15.36 -6.28 45.46
C LEU A 70 -15.26 -7.75 45.09
N SER A 71 -14.62 -8.53 45.98
CA SER A 71 -14.51 -9.98 45.87
C SER A 71 -14.76 -10.62 47.23
N THR A 72 -15.76 -11.50 47.30
CA THR A 72 -16.12 -12.30 48.47
C THR A 72 -15.46 -13.67 48.36
N SER A 73 -14.39 -13.92 49.12
CA SER A 73 -13.78 -15.25 49.18
C SER A 73 -14.44 -16.10 50.26
N VAL A 74 -15.30 -17.04 49.87
CA VAL A 74 -15.71 -18.15 50.73
C VAL A 74 -14.62 -19.24 50.62
N GLN A 75 -13.87 -19.49 51.69
CA GLN A 75 -12.91 -20.61 51.72
C GLN A 75 -13.64 -21.92 52.00
N PRO A 76 -13.59 -22.92 51.09
CA PRO A 76 -13.96 -24.29 51.43
C PRO A 76 -12.82 -24.93 52.23
N VAL A 77 -13.14 -25.51 53.39
CA VAL A 77 -12.21 -26.36 54.14
C VAL A 77 -12.09 -27.69 53.42
N LEU A 78 -10.93 -27.98 52.83
CA LEU A 78 -10.62 -29.25 52.18
C LEU A 78 -9.42 -29.93 52.85
N ALA A 79 -9.55 -31.23 53.11
CA ALA A 79 -8.57 -32.03 53.82
C ALA A 79 -7.38 -32.44 52.94
N ASN A 80 -6.24 -32.74 53.58
CA ASN A 80 -4.98 -33.13 52.95
C ASN A 80 -5.12 -34.30 51.94
N PRO A 81 -4.54 -34.20 50.73
CA PRO A 81 -4.22 -35.37 49.91
C PRO A 81 -2.85 -35.95 50.28
N LEU A 82 -2.69 -37.28 50.06
CA LEU A 82 -1.47 -38.02 50.36
C LEU A 82 -0.33 -37.75 49.36
N LYS A 83 0.91 -38.03 49.82
CA LYS A 83 2.09 -38.17 48.98
C LYS A 83 1.93 -39.26 47.92
N PHE A 84 2.52 -39.03 46.75
CA PHE A 84 2.93 -40.07 45.80
C PHE A 84 4.44 -39.98 45.56
N ASP A 85 5.11 -41.13 45.53
CA ASP A 85 6.53 -41.25 45.19
C ASP A 85 6.75 -41.31 43.67
N PRO A 86 7.93 -40.92 43.15
CA PRO A 86 8.16 -40.80 41.71
C PRO A 86 8.47 -42.15 41.04
N VAL A 87 7.74 -42.45 39.95
CA VAL A 87 8.02 -43.59 39.07
C VAL A 87 9.15 -43.24 38.09
N SER A 88 10.11 -44.15 37.92
CA SER A 88 11.21 -44.02 36.97
C SER A 88 10.84 -44.51 35.56
N GLY A 89 11.40 -43.85 34.55
CA GLY A 89 11.31 -44.22 33.13
C GLY A 89 11.45 -42.97 32.25
N GLY A 90 12.06 -43.01 31.07
CA GLY A 90 12.76 -44.10 30.40
C GLY A 90 13.48 -43.57 29.17
N GLN A 91 14.64 -44.13 28.84
CA GLN A 91 15.50 -43.70 27.74
C GLN A 91 15.01 -44.30 26.41
N THR A 92 14.87 -43.49 25.36
CA THR A 92 14.67 -43.99 23.98
C THR A 92 15.50 -43.18 22.98
N ASP A 93 16.49 -43.83 22.39
CA ASP A 93 17.13 -43.40 21.14
C ASP A 93 16.10 -43.30 20.01
N TRP A 94 16.31 -42.34 19.10
CA TRP A 94 15.67 -42.30 17.78
C TRP A 94 16.66 -41.79 16.73
N THR A 95 17.47 -42.73 16.22
CA THR A 95 17.99 -42.65 14.86
C THR A 95 17.10 -43.48 13.95
N ASP A 96 16.56 -42.88 12.89
CA ASP A 96 16.63 -43.42 11.52
C ASP A 96 15.73 -42.62 10.57
N ALA A 97 16.28 -42.27 9.41
CA ALA A 97 15.57 -41.65 8.30
C ALA A 97 15.75 -42.53 7.05
N PRO A 98 14.70 -42.77 6.25
CA PRO A 98 14.84 -43.31 4.90
C PRO A 98 14.64 -42.23 3.84
N ALA A 99 15.37 -42.37 2.73
CA ALA A 99 15.37 -41.42 1.62
C ALA A 99 14.50 -41.88 0.43
N GLY A 100 14.03 -40.91 -0.35
CA GLY A 100 13.98 -41.02 -1.81
C GLY A 100 12.71 -41.58 -2.48
N ALA A 101 12.04 -40.72 -3.26
CA ALA A 101 11.34 -41.10 -4.49
C ALA A 101 11.29 -39.88 -5.45
N PRO A 102 11.51 -40.05 -6.77
CA PRO A 102 11.51 -38.96 -7.74
C PRO A 102 10.15 -38.78 -8.42
N ILE A 103 9.90 -37.59 -9.00
CA ILE A 103 8.81 -37.35 -9.96
C ILE A 103 9.38 -36.69 -11.20
N HIS A 104 8.98 -37.21 -12.36
CA HIS A 104 9.41 -36.81 -13.71
C HIS A 104 8.22 -36.20 -14.48
N ASP A 105 8.53 -35.58 -15.62
CA ASP A 105 7.65 -35.29 -16.76
C ASP A 105 6.51 -34.25 -16.55
N SER A 106 6.46 -33.09 -17.22
CA SER A 106 6.61 -32.69 -18.64
C SER A 106 5.24 -32.47 -19.30
N VAL A 107 5.00 -31.26 -19.81
CA VAL A 107 3.89 -30.97 -20.74
C VAL A 107 4.43 -30.16 -21.90
N THR A 108 4.26 -30.70 -23.11
CA THR A 108 4.53 -30.04 -24.39
C THR A 108 3.20 -29.81 -25.10
N ALA A 109 3.01 -28.65 -25.73
CA ALA A 109 1.90 -28.42 -26.66
C ALA A 109 2.38 -27.56 -27.84
N ALA A 110 1.92 -27.89 -29.04
CA ALA A 110 2.49 -27.42 -30.31
C ALA A 110 1.49 -26.66 -31.21
N PHE A 111 2.01 -26.18 -32.34
CA PHE A 111 1.41 -25.30 -33.34
C PHE A 111 0.13 -25.81 -34.05
N GLY A 112 -0.68 -24.85 -34.55
CA GLY A 112 -1.56 -24.94 -35.72
C GLY A 112 -1.76 -23.50 -36.27
N VAL A 113 -1.32 -23.09 -37.47
CA VAL A 113 -1.66 -23.50 -38.87
C VAL A 113 -2.94 -22.83 -39.41
N ILE A 114 -2.80 -22.18 -40.58
CA ILE A 114 -3.76 -21.28 -41.27
C ILE A 114 -4.43 -22.02 -42.45
N PRO A 115 -5.68 -21.66 -42.83
CA PRO A 115 -6.16 -21.75 -44.22
C PRO A 115 -6.73 -20.40 -44.79
N PRO A 116 -7.00 -20.29 -46.12
CA PRO A 116 -6.86 -19.00 -46.85
C PRO A 116 -8.12 -18.39 -47.54
N ILE A 117 -7.89 -17.18 -48.09
CA ILE A 117 -8.54 -16.30 -49.11
C ILE A 117 -9.65 -16.89 -50.03
N PRO A 118 -10.57 -16.05 -50.57
CA PRO A 118 -10.50 -15.73 -52.03
C PRO A 118 -10.79 -14.25 -52.43
N GLU A 119 -10.39 -13.88 -53.66
CA GLU A 119 -10.46 -12.53 -54.29
C GLU A 119 -11.59 -12.37 -55.37
N ALA A 120 -11.67 -11.17 -55.98
CA ALA A 120 -12.19 -10.79 -57.35
C ALA A 120 -13.40 -9.82 -57.39
N PRO A 121 -13.70 -9.10 -58.50
CA PRO A 121 -12.82 -8.47 -59.52
C PRO A 121 -13.21 -7.00 -59.90
N ILE A 122 -12.48 -6.40 -60.86
CA ILE A 122 -12.68 -5.04 -61.44
C ILE A 122 -13.39 -5.12 -62.82
N SER A 123 -14.03 -4.04 -63.30
CA SER A 123 -14.51 -3.88 -64.70
C SER A 123 -14.52 -2.42 -65.17
N ASP A 124 -14.43 -2.22 -66.50
CA ASP A 124 -13.95 -0.99 -67.17
C ASP A 124 -14.67 -0.74 -68.52
N ILE A 125 -15.21 0.48 -68.74
CA ILE A 125 -15.95 1.01 -69.93
C ILE A 125 -15.97 2.57 -69.82
N GLY A 126 -15.91 3.45 -70.84
CA GLY A 126 -15.80 3.38 -72.31
C GLY A 126 -16.17 4.75 -72.96
N LEU A 127 -16.05 4.94 -74.29
CA LEU A 127 -16.24 6.25 -74.96
C LEU A 127 -16.73 6.13 -76.44
N HIS A 128 -17.55 7.06 -76.96
CA HIS A 128 -17.78 7.31 -78.41
C HIS A 128 -18.49 8.66 -78.73
N ASP A 129 -18.68 9.02 -80.02
CA ASP A 129 -18.44 10.38 -80.57
C ASP A 129 -19.36 10.85 -81.77
N THR A 130 -19.30 12.13 -82.15
CA THR A 130 -19.63 12.82 -83.47
C THR A 130 -21.05 13.24 -84.00
N SER A 131 -21.26 14.58 -84.16
CA SER A 131 -21.52 15.39 -85.42
C SER A 131 -22.89 15.41 -86.22
N PRO A 132 -23.08 16.14 -87.38
CA PRO A 132 -23.52 17.57 -87.43
C PRO A 132 -24.51 18.10 -88.56
N ILE A 133 -25.03 19.34 -88.38
CA ILE A 133 -25.22 20.55 -89.28
C ILE A 133 -25.40 20.43 -90.83
N PRO A 134 -26.48 21.00 -91.46
CA PRO A 134 -26.38 22.13 -92.45
C PRO A 134 -27.60 23.13 -92.56
N SER A 135 -27.73 23.96 -93.64
CA SER A 135 -28.70 25.09 -93.81
C SER A 135 -28.94 25.59 -95.29
N SER A 136 -29.92 26.51 -95.54
CA SER A 136 -29.83 27.77 -96.36
C SER A 136 -30.86 28.16 -97.49
N ALA A 137 -31.07 29.49 -97.64
CA ALA A 137 -31.18 30.36 -98.86
C ALA A 137 -32.47 30.55 -99.77
N THR A 138 -33.13 31.71 -99.59
CA THR A 138 -33.54 32.81 -100.55
C THR A 138 -33.84 32.61 -102.06
N SER A 139 -34.86 33.31 -102.60
CA SER A 139 -34.81 34.08 -103.88
C SER A 139 -36.09 34.93 -104.17
N ALA A 140 -35.98 36.00 -104.99
CA ALA A 140 -37.01 37.02 -105.23
C ALA A 140 -37.16 37.44 -106.71
N VAL A 141 -38.40 37.68 -107.20
CA VAL A 141 -38.68 38.32 -108.52
C VAL A 141 -39.89 39.29 -108.41
N SER A 142 -39.87 40.36 -109.23
CA SER A 142 -40.69 41.58 -109.13
C SER A 142 -42.21 41.44 -109.44
N LYS A 143 -43.00 42.23 -108.70
CA LYS A 143 -44.49 42.18 -108.64
C LYS A 143 -45.27 43.00 -109.69
N ALA A 144 -44.60 43.68 -110.63
CA ALA A 144 -45.23 44.77 -111.40
C ALA A 144 -46.25 44.35 -112.49
N THR A 145 -46.25 43.10 -112.94
CA THR A 145 -47.11 42.62 -114.05
C THR A 145 -48.35 41.83 -113.58
N LEU A 146 -48.60 41.79 -112.26
CA LEU A 146 -49.35 40.68 -111.67
C LEU A 146 -50.77 41.07 -111.20
N PHE A 147 -50.97 42.27 -110.66
CA PHE A 147 -52.29 42.73 -110.20
C PHE A 147 -53.37 42.67 -111.30
N GLN A 148 -53.00 42.87 -112.56
CA GLN A 148 -53.92 42.86 -113.70
C GLN A 148 -54.39 41.44 -114.12
N LYS A 149 -53.80 40.37 -113.57
CA LYS A 149 -54.25 38.98 -113.76
C LYS A 149 -55.23 38.46 -112.69
N ILE A 150 -55.41 39.18 -111.59
CA ILE A 150 -56.28 38.75 -110.48
C ILE A 150 -57.70 39.34 -110.64
N VAL A 151 -57.81 40.60 -111.07
CA VAL A 151 -59.09 41.34 -111.10
C VAL A 151 -60.07 40.87 -112.20
N THR A 152 -59.61 40.16 -113.23
CA THR A 152 -60.45 39.76 -114.39
C THR A 152 -61.27 38.48 -114.19
N SER A 153 -61.30 37.89 -112.99
CA SER A 153 -61.99 36.61 -112.72
C SER A 153 -62.98 36.71 -111.56
N ARG A 154 -64.06 37.48 -111.74
CA ARG A 154 -65.09 37.76 -110.70
C ARG A 154 -65.93 36.55 -110.24
N ASN A 155 -65.68 35.35 -110.78
CA ASN A 155 -66.46 34.12 -110.54
C ASN A 155 -65.59 32.89 -110.15
N ALA A 156 -64.32 33.07 -109.77
CA ALA A 156 -63.46 31.96 -109.32
C ALA A 156 -63.71 31.60 -107.84
N PRO A 157 -63.58 30.32 -107.43
CA PRO A 157 -63.74 29.93 -106.03
C PRO A 157 -62.63 30.52 -105.15
N GLU A 158 -62.98 30.87 -103.91
CA GLU A 158 -62.15 31.64 -102.97
C GLU A 158 -60.76 31.01 -102.73
N SER A 159 -60.69 29.68 -102.65
CA SER A 159 -59.46 28.89 -102.50
C SER A 159 -58.47 29.01 -103.68
N GLU A 160 -58.95 29.41 -104.86
CA GLU A 160 -58.11 29.65 -106.05
C GLU A 160 -57.58 31.10 -106.08
N ILE A 161 -58.39 32.06 -105.61
CA ILE A 161 -57.97 33.46 -105.43
C ILE A 161 -56.89 33.52 -104.34
N GLU A 162 -57.20 32.98 -103.16
CA GLU A 162 -56.42 31.88 -102.56
C GLU A 162 -54.92 31.77 -102.89
N GLN A 163 -54.60 30.61 -103.46
CA GLN A 163 -53.26 30.23 -103.89
C GLN A 163 -52.64 31.24 -104.88
N ARG A 164 -53.46 31.89 -105.72
CA ARG A 164 -52.96 32.90 -106.66
C ARG A 164 -52.39 34.11 -105.93
N PHE A 165 -53.02 34.65 -104.89
CA PHE A 165 -52.44 35.73 -104.09
C PHE A 165 -51.15 35.27 -103.39
N ILE A 166 -51.20 34.12 -102.70
CA ILE A 166 -50.04 33.60 -101.94
C ILE A 166 -48.83 33.36 -102.86
N SER A 167 -49.01 32.76 -104.04
CA SER A 167 -47.91 32.45 -104.99
C SER A 167 -47.13 33.68 -105.49
N THR A 168 -47.62 34.89 -105.23
CA THR A 168 -47.09 36.17 -105.74
C THR A 168 -46.34 36.96 -104.68
N LEU A 169 -46.37 36.45 -103.45
CA LEU A 169 -45.53 36.90 -102.35
C LEU A 169 -44.15 36.24 -102.43
N LEU A 170 -43.15 36.90 -101.86
CA LEU A 170 -41.80 36.33 -101.73
C LEU A 170 -41.86 35.04 -100.90
N PRO A 171 -41.03 34.01 -101.17
CA PRO A 171 -41.09 32.73 -100.45
C PRO A 171 -41.07 32.90 -98.93
N GLU A 172 -40.23 33.81 -98.41
CA GLU A 172 -40.13 34.15 -96.98
C GLU A 172 -41.43 34.70 -96.37
N VAL A 173 -42.32 35.27 -97.20
CA VAL A 173 -43.61 35.85 -96.79
C VAL A 173 -44.77 34.86 -97.01
N GLN A 174 -44.62 33.88 -97.91
CA GLN A 174 -45.67 32.88 -98.19
C GLN A 174 -46.02 32.04 -96.97
N GLU A 175 -45.01 31.60 -96.21
CA GLU A 175 -45.22 30.79 -95.01
C GLU A 175 -45.90 31.60 -93.89
N THR A 176 -45.54 32.88 -93.76
CA THR A 176 -46.15 33.79 -92.76
C THR A 176 -47.62 34.10 -93.08
N VAL A 177 -47.96 34.29 -94.36
CA VAL A 177 -49.35 34.56 -94.77
C VAL A 177 -50.22 33.30 -94.68
N ARG A 178 -49.68 32.10 -94.96
CA ARG A 178 -50.39 30.83 -94.69
C ARG A 178 -50.62 30.58 -93.19
N ALA A 179 -49.71 31.05 -92.33
CA ALA A 179 -49.79 30.87 -90.88
C ALA A 179 -50.66 31.92 -90.16
N SER A 180 -51.20 32.92 -90.86
CA SER A 180 -51.97 34.02 -90.28
C SER A 180 -53.29 34.23 -91.03
N PRO A 181 -54.38 33.53 -90.64
CA PRO A 181 -55.70 33.65 -91.26
C PRO A 181 -56.20 35.10 -91.32
N ASP A 182 -55.88 35.91 -90.31
CA ASP A 182 -56.32 37.30 -90.18
C ASP A 182 -55.83 38.19 -91.34
N ILE A 183 -54.59 37.96 -91.82
CA ILE A 183 -54.03 38.70 -92.98
C ILE A 183 -54.80 38.32 -94.25
N TYR A 184 -55.19 37.05 -94.37
CA TYR A 184 -55.97 36.57 -95.50
C TYR A 184 -57.40 37.13 -95.48
N GLN A 185 -58.05 37.06 -94.32
CA GLN A 185 -59.40 37.56 -94.10
C GLN A 185 -59.49 39.07 -94.35
N ALA A 186 -58.49 39.85 -93.92
CA ALA A 186 -58.41 41.29 -94.21
C ALA A 186 -58.29 41.59 -95.71
N PHE A 187 -57.51 40.81 -96.45
CA PHE A 187 -57.38 40.96 -97.90
C PHE A 187 -58.66 40.58 -98.66
N ALA A 188 -59.30 39.47 -98.28
CA ALA A 188 -60.58 39.03 -98.85
C ALA A 188 -61.71 40.04 -98.58
N ASN A 189 -61.81 40.54 -97.34
CA ASN A 189 -62.78 41.58 -96.96
C ASN A 189 -62.58 42.90 -97.71
N ALA A 190 -61.34 43.25 -98.08
CA ALA A 190 -61.04 44.44 -98.87
C ALA A 190 -61.33 44.28 -100.38
N ILE A 191 -61.52 43.05 -100.88
CA ILE A 191 -61.91 42.77 -102.28
C ILE A 191 -63.43 42.62 -102.41
N ASN A 192 -64.10 42.06 -101.40
CA ASN A 192 -65.54 41.78 -101.46
C ASN A 192 -66.44 43.00 -101.14
N ASN A 193 -65.89 44.04 -100.53
CA ASN A 193 -66.59 45.32 -100.36
C ASN A 193 -66.20 46.25 -101.52
N ASP A 194 -67.11 46.42 -102.50
CA ASP A 194 -67.01 47.39 -103.60
C ASP A 194 -67.13 48.86 -103.07
N ASP A 195 -66.18 49.29 -102.23
CA ASP A 195 -66.07 50.67 -101.75
C ASP A 195 -65.06 51.46 -102.60
N GLU A 196 -65.57 52.16 -103.62
CA GLU A 196 -64.78 52.95 -104.58
C GLU A 196 -64.01 54.13 -103.94
N ASN A 197 -64.10 54.36 -102.61
CA ASN A 197 -63.35 55.39 -101.89
C ASN A 197 -62.14 54.89 -101.08
N LEU A 198 -61.79 53.60 -101.12
CA LEU A 198 -60.54 53.10 -100.53
C LEU A 198 -59.32 53.52 -101.38
N SER A 199 -58.85 54.76 -101.16
CA SER A 199 -57.64 55.27 -101.79
C SER A 199 -56.48 54.30 -101.62
N HIS A 200 -55.86 53.94 -102.76
CA HIS A 200 -54.71 53.04 -102.87
C HIS A 200 -53.50 53.47 -102.02
N SER A 201 -53.48 54.72 -101.49
CA SER A 201 -52.50 55.16 -100.50
C SER A 201 -52.72 54.59 -99.10
N GLY A 202 -53.96 54.47 -98.63
CA GLY A 202 -54.31 54.08 -97.25
C GLY A 202 -53.93 52.63 -96.94
N LEU A 203 -54.44 51.69 -97.76
CA LEU A 203 -54.11 50.26 -97.64
C LEU A 203 -52.59 50.03 -97.71
N ARG A 204 -51.91 50.77 -98.61
CA ARG A 204 -50.45 50.66 -98.80
C ARG A 204 -49.67 51.15 -97.58
N GLN A 205 -50.20 52.13 -96.84
CA GLN A 205 -49.61 52.65 -95.62
C GLN A 205 -49.82 51.71 -94.43
N GLU A 206 -51.00 51.09 -94.30
CA GLU A 206 -51.30 50.10 -93.26
C GLU A 206 -50.49 48.80 -93.44
N PHE A 207 -50.47 48.24 -94.66
CA PHE A 207 -49.62 47.09 -94.98
C PHE A 207 -48.13 47.41 -94.77
N HIS A 208 -47.68 48.64 -95.06
CA HIS A 208 -46.30 49.03 -94.76
C HIS A 208 -46.04 49.10 -93.25
N GLY A 209 -46.94 49.68 -92.46
CA GLY A 209 -46.85 49.72 -91.00
C GLY A 209 -46.79 48.33 -90.37
N ASN A 210 -47.69 47.44 -90.78
CA ASN A 210 -47.71 46.05 -90.31
C ASN A 210 -46.46 45.27 -90.74
N PHE A 211 -45.93 45.50 -91.93
CA PHE A 211 -44.69 44.86 -92.38
C PHE A 211 -43.45 45.38 -91.62
N GLN A 212 -43.39 46.68 -91.29
CA GLN A 212 -42.32 47.22 -90.43
C GLN A 212 -42.41 46.69 -88.99
N LYS A 213 -43.63 46.56 -88.44
CA LYS A 213 -43.86 45.93 -87.14
C LYS A 213 -43.40 44.47 -87.12
N LEU A 214 -43.78 43.68 -88.13
CA LEU A 214 -43.35 42.30 -88.31
C LEU A 214 -41.82 42.19 -88.46
N LYS A 215 -41.19 43.10 -89.21
CA LYS A 215 -39.72 43.19 -89.33
C LYS A 215 -39.04 43.51 -88.00
N GLY A 216 -39.65 44.37 -87.18
CA GLY A 216 -39.21 44.64 -85.80
C GLY A 216 -39.28 43.39 -84.93
N MET A 217 -40.43 42.71 -84.92
CA MET A 217 -40.61 41.43 -84.20
C MET A 217 -39.65 40.34 -84.67
N MET A 218 -39.35 40.24 -85.97
CA MET A 218 -38.34 39.30 -86.47
C MET A 218 -36.92 39.64 -85.98
N ALA A 219 -36.57 40.92 -85.89
CA ALA A 219 -35.28 41.36 -85.35
C ALA A 219 -35.18 41.08 -83.83
N GLU A 220 -36.26 41.32 -83.09
CA GLU A 220 -36.38 41.01 -81.67
C GLU A 220 -36.28 39.49 -81.42
N ASN A 221 -37.03 38.67 -82.15
CA ASN A 221 -36.97 37.21 -82.06
C ASN A 221 -35.57 36.67 -82.41
N ARG A 222 -34.88 37.24 -83.41
CA ARG A 222 -33.47 36.93 -83.71
C ARG A 222 -32.53 37.33 -82.57
N ASN A 223 -32.80 38.41 -81.84
CA ASN A 223 -32.01 38.77 -80.65
C ASN A 223 -32.29 37.83 -79.47
N LEU A 224 -33.56 37.49 -79.21
CA LEU A 224 -33.96 36.52 -78.19
C LEU A 224 -33.36 35.13 -78.45
N GLN A 225 -33.31 34.67 -79.71
CA GLN A 225 -32.62 33.43 -80.06
C GLN A 225 -31.11 33.50 -79.73
N LYS A 226 -30.44 34.62 -80.03
CA LYS A 226 -29.02 34.79 -79.66
C LYS A 226 -28.81 34.80 -78.15
N GLU A 227 -29.68 35.47 -77.40
CA GLU A 227 -29.61 35.51 -75.93
C GLU A 227 -29.87 34.12 -75.34
N MET A 228 -30.85 33.38 -75.86
CA MET A 228 -31.13 31.99 -75.51
C MET A 228 -29.91 31.09 -75.74
N TYR A 229 -29.24 31.18 -76.88
CA TYR A 229 -28.01 30.41 -77.14
C TYR A 229 -26.87 30.80 -76.20
N ALA A 230 -26.65 32.10 -75.95
CA ALA A 230 -25.64 32.56 -74.99
C ALA A 230 -25.93 32.07 -73.55
N LYS A 231 -27.21 32.06 -73.15
CA LYS A 231 -27.65 31.50 -71.86
C LYS A 231 -27.49 29.98 -71.80
N GLN A 232 -27.75 29.27 -72.89
CA GLN A 232 -27.52 27.83 -72.98
C GLN A 232 -26.04 27.48 -72.85
N GLU A 233 -25.15 28.26 -73.47
CA GLU A 233 -23.70 28.10 -73.34
C GLU A 233 -23.21 28.43 -71.91
N GLU A 234 -23.77 29.46 -71.26
CA GLU A 234 -23.53 29.77 -69.85
C GLU A 234 -23.94 28.62 -68.92
N VAL A 235 -25.11 28.00 -69.16
CA VAL A 235 -25.60 26.82 -68.42
C VAL A 235 -24.66 25.63 -68.59
N ILE A 236 -24.21 25.32 -69.82
CA ILE A 236 -23.26 24.24 -70.09
C ILE A 236 -21.93 24.47 -69.36
N ARG A 237 -21.43 25.72 -69.34
CA ARG A 237 -20.22 26.11 -68.61
C ARG A 237 -20.37 25.91 -67.10
N LEU A 238 -21.53 26.30 -66.54
CA LEU A 238 -21.81 26.12 -65.11
C LEU A 238 -21.98 24.65 -64.74
N GLN A 239 -22.61 23.83 -65.59
CA GLN A 239 -22.72 22.38 -65.38
C GLN A 239 -21.34 21.70 -65.35
N ARG A 240 -20.43 22.08 -66.27
CA ARG A 240 -19.05 21.56 -66.25
C ARG A 240 -18.31 21.93 -64.96
N GLN A 241 -18.39 23.21 -64.56
CA GLN A 241 -17.76 23.68 -63.32
C GLN A 241 -18.36 23.04 -62.06
N ALA A 242 -19.64 22.65 -62.08
CA ALA A 242 -20.27 21.89 -61.01
C ALA A 242 -19.75 20.45 -60.94
N LEU A 243 -19.55 19.79 -62.08
CA LEU A 243 -18.99 18.45 -62.18
C LEU A 243 -17.52 18.41 -61.69
N GLU A 244 -16.68 19.32 -62.18
CA GLU A 244 -15.28 19.45 -61.74
C GLU A 244 -15.16 19.61 -60.21
N ARG A 245 -16.04 20.42 -59.61
CA ARG A 245 -16.11 20.58 -58.13
C ARG A 245 -16.62 19.34 -57.41
N GLN A 246 -17.48 18.54 -58.05
CA GLN A 246 -17.98 17.29 -57.48
C GLN A 246 -16.87 16.22 -57.49
N GLU A 247 -16.08 16.13 -58.57
CA GLU A 247 -14.90 15.27 -58.65
C GLU A 247 -13.84 15.66 -57.61
N GLU A 248 -13.52 16.96 -57.48
CA GLU A 248 -12.63 17.45 -56.41
C GLU A 248 -13.15 17.11 -55.00
N MET A 249 -14.46 17.18 -54.78
CA MET A 249 -15.09 16.85 -53.50
C MET A 249 -14.91 15.36 -53.18
N TYR A 250 -15.12 14.48 -54.16
CA TYR A 250 -14.91 13.03 -53.97
C TYR A 250 -13.44 12.69 -53.70
N ALA A 251 -12.50 13.28 -54.44
CA ALA A 251 -11.07 13.08 -54.21
C ALA A 251 -10.63 13.51 -52.78
N LYS A 252 -11.12 14.68 -52.32
CA LYS A 252 -10.89 15.16 -50.95
C LYS A 252 -11.57 14.27 -49.89
N GLN A 253 -12.76 13.74 -50.19
CA GLN A 253 -13.46 12.81 -49.29
C GLN A 253 -12.67 11.51 -49.12
N GLU A 254 -12.09 10.98 -50.20
CA GLU A 254 -11.22 9.80 -50.16
C GLU A 254 -9.97 10.06 -49.30
N GLU A 255 -9.28 11.18 -49.51
CA GLU A 255 -8.11 11.58 -48.70
C GLU A 255 -8.45 11.65 -47.20
N VAL A 256 -9.57 12.30 -46.83
CA VAL A 256 -10.03 12.41 -45.45
C VAL A 256 -10.31 11.03 -44.85
N THR A 257 -10.97 10.12 -45.57
CA THR A 257 -11.22 8.75 -45.08
C THR A 257 -9.93 7.95 -44.90
N GLY A 258 -8.95 8.13 -45.79
CA GLY A 258 -7.62 7.53 -45.67
C GLY A 258 -6.83 8.05 -44.46
N LEU A 259 -6.95 9.35 -44.13
CA LEU A 259 -6.36 9.93 -42.93
C LEU A 259 -7.07 9.47 -41.64
N GLN A 260 -8.40 9.36 -41.65
CA GLN A 260 -9.17 8.83 -40.52
C GLN A 260 -8.77 7.38 -40.20
N LYS A 261 -8.62 6.53 -41.21
CA LYS A 261 -8.14 5.14 -41.03
C LYS A 261 -6.76 5.09 -40.37
N LYS A 262 -5.79 5.87 -40.88
CA LYS A 262 -4.43 5.96 -40.30
C LYS A 262 -4.42 6.52 -38.87
N ALA A 263 -5.35 7.41 -38.53
CA ALA A 263 -5.50 7.92 -37.17
C ALA A 263 -6.02 6.85 -36.20
N LEU A 264 -6.98 6.03 -36.64
CA LEU A 264 -7.50 4.90 -35.87
C LEU A 264 -6.43 3.82 -35.64
N GLU A 265 -5.69 3.43 -36.68
CA GLU A 265 -4.57 2.48 -36.59
C GLU A 265 -3.54 2.91 -35.53
N ARG A 266 -3.14 4.19 -35.52
CA ARG A 266 -2.25 4.77 -34.50
C ARG A 266 -2.85 4.81 -33.09
N GLN A 267 -4.17 4.98 -32.98
CA GLN A 267 -4.86 4.95 -31.69
C GLN A 267 -4.85 3.54 -31.08
N GLU A 268 -5.02 2.51 -31.92
CA GLU A 268 -4.91 1.11 -31.51
C GLU A 268 -3.46 0.75 -31.10
N GLU A 269 -2.45 1.16 -31.89
CA GLU A 269 -1.03 1.00 -31.52
C GLU A 269 -0.70 1.65 -30.17
N MET A 270 -1.20 2.86 -29.93
CA MET A 270 -1.01 3.57 -28.66
C MET A 270 -1.67 2.82 -27.49
N GLY A 271 -2.88 2.28 -27.68
CA GLY A 271 -3.56 1.45 -26.68
C GLY A 271 -2.78 0.17 -26.35
N GLN A 272 -2.23 -0.51 -27.36
CA GLN A 272 -1.37 -1.69 -27.17
C GLN A 272 -0.06 -1.34 -26.45
N LEU A 273 0.54 -0.18 -26.74
CA LEU A 273 1.73 0.30 -26.04
C LEU A 273 1.42 0.64 -24.57
N GLN A 274 0.32 1.34 -24.31
CA GLN A 274 -0.12 1.68 -22.95
C GLN A 274 -0.39 0.43 -22.10
N LYS A 275 -1.00 -0.60 -22.69
CA LYS A 275 -1.19 -1.90 -22.02
C LYS A 275 0.15 -2.54 -21.64
N ARG A 276 1.10 -2.64 -22.57
CA ARG A 276 2.44 -3.19 -22.30
C ARG A 276 3.19 -2.43 -21.22
N VAL A 277 3.07 -1.10 -21.16
CA VAL A 277 3.67 -0.29 -20.10
C VAL A 277 3.07 -0.61 -18.73
N LEU A 278 1.75 -0.80 -18.64
CA LEU A 278 1.07 -1.17 -17.40
C LEU A 278 1.45 -2.59 -16.92
N ASP A 279 1.48 -3.55 -17.84
CA ASP A 279 1.89 -4.94 -17.57
C ASP A 279 3.35 -4.97 -17.05
N ASN A 280 4.28 -4.31 -17.74
CA ASN A 280 5.68 -4.18 -17.30
C ASN A 280 5.82 -3.48 -15.93
N GLN A 281 4.99 -2.46 -15.65
CA GLN A 281 4.99 -1.77 -14.35
C GLN A 281 4.45 -2.68 -13.22
N GLN A 282 3.54 -3.61 -13.53
CA GLN A 282 3.08 -4.63 -12.59
C GLN A 282 4.17 -5.68 -12.32
N GLU A 283 4.83 -6.20 -13.37
CA GLU A 283 5.96 -7.14 -13.22
C GLU A 283 7.11 -6.54 -12.42
N MET A 284 7.48 -5.29 -12.67
CA MET A 284 8.54 -4.59 -11.93
C MET A 284 8.20 -4.46 -10.43
N ARG A 285 6.93 -4.19 -10.09
CA ARG A 285 6.47 -4.16 -8.69
C ARG A 285 6.56 -5.54 -8.02
N GLN A 286 6.17 -6.60 -8.73
CA GLN A 286 6.32 -7.97 -8.21
C GLN A 286 7.79 -8.37 -8.04
N MET A 287 8.66 -8.00 -8.99
CA MET A 287 10.11 -8.23 -8.89
C MET A 287 10.72 -7.50 -7.69
N HIS A 288 10.33 -6.25 -7.45
CA HIS A 288 10.79 -5.48 -6.29
C HIS A 288 10.33 -6.12 -4.96
N GLN A 289 9.07 -6.55 -4.86
CA GLN A 289 8.57 -7.28 -3.69
C GLN A 289 9.34 -8.59 -3.43
N ARG A 290 9.62 -9.37 -4.48
CA ARG A 290 10.45 -10.59 -4.37
C ARG A 290 11.87 -10.28 -3.92
N ALA A 291 12.49 -9.22 -4.44
CA ALA A 291 13.83 -8.80 -4.03
C ALA A 291 13.88 -8.39 -2.55
N GLN A 292 12.88 -7.65 -2.06
CA GLN A 292 12.76 -7.30 -0.63
C GLN A 292 12.59 -8.56 0.25
N GLN A 293 11.73 -9.50 -0.15
CA GLN A 293 11.53 -10.76 0.57
C GLN A 293 12.82 -11.59 0.64
N LEU A 294 13.56 -11.69 -0.47
CA LEU A 294 14.86 -12.38 -0.53
C LEU A 294 15.92 -11.69 0.34
N ALA A 295 15.94 -10.36 0.42
CA ALA A 295 16.84 -9.63 1.31
C ALA A 295 16.55 -9.95 2.78
N VAL A 296 15.28 -9.88 3.21
CA VAL A 296 14.86 -10.24 4.58
C VAL A 296 15.20 -11.70 4.90
N LEU A 297 14.94 -12.63 3.96
CA LEU A 297 15.29 -14.04 4.14
C LEU A 297 16.80 -14.24 4.27
N ARG A 298 17.61 -13.59 3.44
CA ARG A 298 19.08 -13.65 3.50
C ARG A 298 19.62 -13.15 4.83
N SER A 299 19.12 -12.01 5.34
CA SER A 299 19.52 -11.49 6.65
C SER A 299 19.14 -12.46 7.78
N ARG A 300 17.95 -13.06 7.75
CA ARG A 300 17.53 -14.07 8.73
C ARG A 300 18.39 -15.34 8.68
N VAL A 301 18.70 -15.86 7.49
CA VAL A 301 19.57 -17.03 7.33
C VAL A 301 20.98 -16.71 7.87
N GLN A 302 21.52 -15.53 7.55
CA GLN A 302 22.81 -15.09 8.09
C GLN A 302 22.78 -15.03 9.62
N ALA A 303 21.73 -14.44 10.21
CA ALA A 303 21.57 -14.36 11.66
C ALA A 303 21.54 -15.74 12.32
N VAL A 304 20.80 -16.72 11.76
CA VAL A 304 20.79 -18.09 12.30
C VAL A 304 22.17 -18.76 12.21
N LEU A 305 22.92 -18.54 11.13
CA LEU A 305 24.28 -19.08 10.98
C LEU A 305 25.26 -18.45 11.97
N THR A 306 25.25 -17.12 12.10
CA THR A 306 26.03 -16.37 13.10
C THR A 306 25.69 -16.86 14.51
N GLN A 307 24.40 -16.99 14.83
CA GLN A 307 23.93 -17.44 16.14
C GLN A 307 24.44 -18.84 16.47
N ASN A 308 24.31 -19.81 15.56
CA ASN A 308 24.80 -21.17 15.80
C ASN A 308 26.30 -21.20 16.08
N TYR A 309 27.10 -20.43 15.34
CA TYR A 309 28.55 -20.32 15.60
C TYR A 309 28.83 -19.72 16.99
N GLU A 310 28.24 -18.55 17.29
CA GLU A 310 28.50 -17.83 18.54
C GLU A 310 27.95 -18.52 19.79
N LEU A 311 26.87 -19.31 19.67
CA LEU A 311 26.35 -20.14 20.77
C LEU A 311 27.35 -21.21 21.23
N HIS A 312 28.26 -21.65 20.36
CA HIS A 312 29.35 -22.58 20.68
C HIS A 312 30.66 -21.85 21.04
N GLU A 313 30.91 -20.69 20.42
CA GLU A 313 32.13 -19.92 20.64
C GLU A 313 32.12 -19.12 21.94
N TYR A 314 30.97 -18.57 22.35
CA TYR A 314 30.84 -17.72 23.53
C TYR A 314 29.91 -18.33 24.61
N PRO A 315 30.35 -19.38 25.33
CA PRO A 315 29.57 -20.07 26.35
C PRO A 315 29.41 -19.29 27.66
N ILE A 316 30.08 -18.13 27.80
CA ILE A 316 30.08 -17.23 28.97
C ILE A 316 30.19 -15.78 28.47
N SER A 317 29.94 -14.80 29.35
CA SER A 317 30.05 -13.36 28.99
C SER A 317 31.48 -12.98 28.57
N ARG A 318 31.59 -12.16 27.52
CA ARG A 318 32.84 -11.58 27.02
C ARG A 318 33.29 -10.37 27.83
N LEU A 319 32.42 -9.83 28.68
CA LEU A 319 32.71 -8.67 29.54
C LEU A 319 32.85 -9.11 30.99
N PHE A 320 34.05 -8.94 31.54
CA PHE A 320 34.32 -9.17 32.95
C PHE A 320 35.41 -8.24 33.48
N VAL A 321 35.41 -8.02 34.80
CA VAL A 321 36.46 -7.34 35.55
C VAL A 321 37.01 -8.27 36.62
N VAL A 322 38.19 -7.93 37.15
CA VAL A 322 38.78 -8.63 38.29
C VAL A 322 39.15 -7.63 39.36
N LEU A 323 38.73 -7.93 40.59
CA LEU A 323 38.87 -7.06 41.76
C LEU A 323 39.47 -7.84 42.93
N PRO A 324 40.17 -7.19 43.87
CA PRO A 324 40.53 -7.80 45.14
C PRO A 324 39.29 -8.16 45.94
N GLN A 325 39.29 -9.32 46.58
CA GLN A 325 38.21 -9.75 47.48
C GLN A 325 38.15 -8.88 48.75
N ASP A 326 39.31 -8.40 49.21
CA ASP A 326 39.43 -7.44 50.31
C ASP A 326 40.42 -6.33 49.90
N PRO A 327 39.92 -5.15 49.49
CA PRO A 327 40.77 -3.99 49.20
C PRO A 327 41.56 -3.48 50.42
N SER A 328 41.08 -3.72 51.64
CA SER A 328 41.67 -3.18 52.87
C SER A 328 42.88 -3.98 53.35
N GLY A 329 42.89 -5.28 53.07
CA GLY A 329 43.98 -6.21 53.39
C GLY A 329 45.02 -6.39 52.28
N TRP A 330 45.03 -5.54 51.25
CA TRP A 330 45.83 -5.72 50.04
C TRP A 330 47.35 -5.63 50.28
N ASP A 331 48.06 -6.74 50.07
CA ASP A 331 49.52 -6.79 50.06
C ASP A 331 50.08 -6.28 48.72
N ILE A 332 50.71 -5.10 48.76
CA ILE A 332 51.36 -4.44 47.62
C ILE A 332 52.66 -5.15 47.23
N LEU A 333 53.36 -5.79 48.18
CA LEU A 333 54.64 -6.46 47.95
C LEU A 333 54.43 -7.87 47.37
N SER A 334 53.31 -8.51 47.69
CA SER A 334 52.91 -9.81 47.14
C SER A 334 51.50 -9.75 46.53
N PRO A 335 51.33 -9.07 45.38
CA PRO A 335 50.02 -8.84 44.78
C PRO A 335 49.26 -10.15 44.47
N PHE A 336 49.96 -11.23 44.14
CA PHE A 336 49.38 -12.56 43.88
C PHE A 336 49.07 -13.40 45.14
N SER A 337 49.50 -12.97 46.33
CA SER A 337 49.06 -13.57 47.60
C SER A 337 47.66 -13.09 48.00
N ASN A 338 47.19 -11.98 47.41
CA ASN A 338 45.81 -11.51 47.58
C ASN A 338 44.82 -12.43 46.85
N LYS A 339 43.60 -12.50 47.38
CA LYS A 339 42.48 -13.17 46.70
C LYS A 339 41.83 -12.23 45.71
N PHE A 340 41.57 -12.73 44.51
CA PHE A 340 40.89 -12.01 43.45
C PHE A 340 39.55 -12.65 43.14
N GLN A 341 38.56 -11.83 42.82
CA GLN A 341 37.27 -12.26 42.32
C GLN A 341 37.04 -11.69 40.92
N LEU A 342 36.64 -12.56 39.99
CA LEU A 342 36.13 -12.16 38.69
C LEU A 342 34.64 -11.83 38.77
N TYR A 343 34.25 -10.70 38.18
CA TYR A 343 32.86 -10.30 38.05
C TYR A 343 32.46 -10.16 36.59
N PHE A 344 31.37 -10.82 36.20
CA PHE A 344 30.82 -10.72 34.85
C PHE A 344 29.88 -9.52 34.74
N LEU A 345 29.95 -8.84 33.61
CA LEU A 345 29.13 -7.66 33.32
C LEU A 345 28.02 -8.01 32.33
N CYS A 346 26.91 -7.30 32.46
CA CYS A 346 25.81 -7.31 31.52
C CYS A 346 26.26 -6.63 30.21
N GLU A 347 26.21 -7.35 29.09
CA GLU A 347 26.49 -6.87 27.73
C GLU A 347 25.32 -6.06 27.14
N CYS A 348 24.57 -5.32 27.96
CA CYS A 348 23.64 -4.31 27.46
C CYS A 348 24.40 -3.04 27.06
N GLY A 349 23.99 -2.44 25.94
CA GLY A 349 24.46 -1.15 25.44
C GLY A 349 23.31 -0.41 24.75
N GLU A 350 23.50 0.83 24.31
CA GLU A 350 22.50 1.56 23.51
C GLU A 350 22.10 0.76 22.24
N HIS A 351 23.01 -0.04 21.67
CA HIS A 351 22.73 -0.99 20.57
C HIS A 351 21.77 -2.14 20.94
N THR A 352 21.46 -2.33 22.23
CA THR A 352 20.49 -3.32 22.73
C THR A 352 19.13 -2.70 23.08
N LYS A 353 19.03 -1.37 23.02
CA LYS A 353 17.84 -0.62 23.34
C LYS A 353 16.87 -0.74 22.17
N SER A 354 15.69 -1.29 22.43
CA SER A 354 14.62 -1.26 21.44
C SER A 354 14.25 0.18 21.15
N ILE A 355 13.95 0.52 19.89
CA ILE A 355 13.51 1.86 19.46
C ILE A 355 12.29 2.33 20.28
N ASN A 356 11.51 1.38 20.81
CA ASN A 356 10.30 1.62 21.60
C ASN A 356 10.49 1.39 23.12
N SER A 357 11.72 1.18 23.62
CA SER A 357 11.94 0.91 25.05
C SER A 357 11.55 2.15 25.86
N LYS A 358 10.57 2.01 26.76
CA LYS A 358 10.15 3.08 27.67
C LYS A 358 11.31 3.50 28.57
N ALA A 359 11.43 4.80 28.86
CA ALA A 359 12.61 5.45 29.44
C ALA A 359 12.98 5.07 30.90
N GLY A 360 12.49 3.96 31.46
CA GLY A 360 12.76 3.56 32.84
C GLY A 360 14.07 2.77 33.05
N THR A 361 14.49 2.00 32.05
CA THR A 361 15.64 1.08 32.16
C THR A 361 16.78 1.58 31.30
N SER A 362 17.86 2.04 31.94
CA SER A 362 19.13 2.27 31.23
C SER A 362 19.58 0.98 30.56
N HIS A 363 20.18 1.10 29.38
CA HIS A 363 20.82 0.01 28.65
C HIS A 363 22.36 0.15 28.72
N ASP A 364 22.90 0.75 29.78
CA ASP A 364 24.34 0.84 30.01
C ASP A 364 24.90 -0.48 30.56
N ILE A 365 26.14 -0.83 30.20
CA ILE A 365 26.89 -1.94 30.80
C ILE A 365 26.82 -1.80 32.33
N HIS A 366 26.66 -2.90 33.07
CA HIS A 366 26.63 -2.86 34.53
C HIS A 366 26.93 -4.24 35.13
N PHE A 367 27.15 -4.29 36.45
CA PHE A 367 27.35 -5.53 37.18
C PHE A 367 26.04 -6.30 37.32
N ALA A 368 26.02 -7.57 36.90
CA ALA A 368 24.92 -8.45 37.27
C ALA A 368 25.01 -8.82 38.76
N MET A 369 23.87 -9.04 39.41
CA MET A 369 23.83 -9.35 40.85
C MET A 369 24.35 -10.77 41.12
N HIS A 370 25.64 -10.89 41.43
CA HIS A 370 26.30 -12.14 41.80
C HIS A 370 27.48 -11.90 42.76
N GLU A 371 27.93 -12.91 43.51
CA GLU A 371 28.99 -12.77 44.54
C GLU A 371 30.42 -12.66 43.97
N GLY A 372 30.63 -13.13 42.74
CA GLY A 372 31.94 -13.11 42.08
C GLY A 372 32.69 -14.42 42.23
N TYR A 373 33.56 -14.71 41.28
CA TYR A 373 34.23 -16.01 41.15
C TYR A 373 35.69 -15.91 41.60
N GLU A 374 36.05 -16.56 42.71
CA GLU A 374 37.43 -16.57 43.22
C GLU A 374 38.38 -17.19 42.17
N ILE A 375 39.47 -16.48 41.84
CA ILE A 375 40.45 -16.92 40.85
C ILE A 375 41.46 -17.86 41.51
N VAL A 376 41.47 -19.13 41.12
CA VAL A 376 42.30 -20.17 41.78
C VAL A 376 43.79 -20.08 41.46
N ARG A 377 44.17 -19.43 40.35
CA ARG A 377 45.57 -19.29 39.88
C ARG A 377 45.83 -17.87 39.36
N PRO A 378 45.92 -16.84 40.25
CA PRO A 378 45.98 -15.44 39.84
C PRO A 378 47.16 -15.11 38.92
N SER A 379 48.37 -15.62 39.18
CA SER A 379 49.54 -15.31 38.36
C SER A 379 49.40 -15.77 36.90
N GLU A 380 48.99 -17.02 36.67
CA GLU A 380 48.70 -17.52 35.32
C GLU A 380 47.53 -16.77 34.65
N PHE A 381 46.50 -16.44 35.44
CA PHE A 381 45.36 -15.67 34.96
C PHE A 381 45.78 -14.29 34.46
N PHE A 382 46.54 -13.52 35.25
CA PHE A 382 46.96 -12.17 34.88
C PHE A 382 48.03 -12.18 33.78
N GLN A 383 48.89 -13.19 33.71
CA GLN A 383 49.79 -13.38 32.57
C GLN A 383 49.02 -13.50 31.24
N LYS A 384 47.84 -14.14 31.27
CA LYS A 384 47.04 -14.38 30.06
C LYS A 384 46.00 -13.29 29.76
N TYR A 385 45.25 -12.86 30.77
CA TYR A 385 44.09 -11.95 30.63
C TYR A 385 44.36 -10.55 31.18
N GLY A 386 45.51 -10.30 31.80
CA GLY A 386 45.79 -9.04 32.49
C GLY A 386 45.73 -7.82 31.56
N SER A 387 46.26 -7.91 30.35
CA SER A 387 46.19 -6.84 29.35
C SER A 387 44.75 -6.46 28.99
N TYR A 388 43.86 -7.45 28.85
CA TYR A 388 42.42 -7.26 28.64
C TYR A 388 41.76 -6.65 29.89
N VAL A 389 42.02 -7.20 31.08
CA VAL A 389 41.41 -6.75 32.34
C VAL A 389 41.76 -5.28 32.60
N LEU A 390 43.02 -4.89 32.41
CA LEU A 390 43.45 -3.49 32.57
C LEU A 390 42.72 -2.55 31.59
N THR A 391 42.55 -2.95 30.33
CA THR A 391 41.80 -2.17 29.34
C THR A 391 40.34 -1.99 29.75
N ILE A 392 39.64 -3.06 30.15
CA ILE A 392 38.24 -2.99 30.60
C ILE A 392 38.11 -2.15 31.88
N LEU A 393 39.01 -2.34 32.85
CA LEU A 393 39.03 -1.55 34.10
C LEU A 393 39.20 -0.05 33.81
N LYS A 394 40.12 0.33 32.90
CA LYS A 394 40.29 1.73 32.49
C LYS A 394 39.08 2.27 31.73
N MET A 395 38.47 1.48 30.84
CA MET A 395 37.24 1.85 30.14
C MET A 395 36.09 2.17 31.11
N LEU A 396 35.90 1.32 32.13
CA LEU A 396 34.83 1.49 33.12
C LEU A 396 35.14 2.60 34.14
N LYS A 397 36.41 2.77 34.56
CA LYS A 397 36.81 3.83 35.49
C LYS A 397 36.59 5.22 34.90
N PHE A 398 37.16 5.47 33.73
CA PHE A 398 37.19 6.81 33.13
C PHE A 398 35.95 7.12 32.28
N GLY A 399 35.26 6.07 31.80
CA GLY A 399 34.23 6.19 30.79
C GLY A 399 34.85 6.49 29.41
N ILE A 400 34.47 5.73 28.40
CA ILE A 400 35.04 5.87 27.05
C ILE A 400 33.91 5.76 26.02
N SER A 401 33.92 6.64 25.02
CA SER A 401 33.08 6.53 23.83
C SER A 401 33.95 6.28 22.60
N VAL A 402 33.86 5.08 22.01
CA VAL A 402 34.59 4.68 20.79
C VAL A 402 33.59 4.12 19.80
N ALA A 403 33.63 4.60 18.55
CA ALA A 403 32.80 4.10 17.44
C ALA A 403 31.28 4.02 17.74
N GLY A 404 30.76 4.92 18.59
CA GLY A 404 29.34 4.94 19.00
C GLY A 404 29.00 4.01 20.18
N VAL A 405 29.95 3.20 20.67
CA VAL A 405 29.82 2.49 21.94
C VAL A 405 30.29 3.40 23.07
N THR A 406 29.34 3.91 23.85
CA THR A 406 29.63 4.65 25.09
C THR A 406 29.58 3.71 26.27
N VAL A 407 30.71 3.58 26.96
CA VAL A 407 30.82 2.98 28.28
C VAL A 407 30.82 4.14 29.29
N PRO A 408 29.77 4.33 30.10
CA PRO A 408 29.78 5.39 31.10
C PRO A 408 30.74 5.07 32.24
N ALA A 409 31.24 6.12 32.90
CA ALA A 409 32.14 5.97 34.05
C ALA A 409 31.43 5.28 35.23
N ILE A 410 32.22 4.64 36.10
CA ILE A 410 31.73 3.70 37.12
C ILE A 410 30.73 4.26 38.13
N SER A 411 30.77 5.59 38.35
CA SER A 411 29.78 6.34 39.12
C SER A 411 28.32 6.08 38.69
N HIS A 412 28.11 5.70 37.42
CA HIS A 412 26.81 5.37 36.83
C HIS A 412 26.49 3.86 36.78
N LEU A 413 27.50 2.99 36.84
CA LEU A 413 27.33 1.53 36.67
C LEU A 413 26.66 0.84 37.88
N VAL A 414 26.75 1.46 39.06
CA VAL A 414 26.08 0.98 40.29
C VAL A 414 24.79 1.78 40.52
N ARG A 415 23.75 1.44 39.76
CA ARG A 415 22.44 2.14 39.75
C ARG A 415 21.61 1.79 41.00
N SER A 416 20.92 2.79 41.58
CA SER A 416 20.20 2.66 42.86
C SER A 416 18.71 2.32 42.71
N ASP A 417 18.22 2.24 41.48
CA ASP A 417 16.81 2.46 41.16
C ASP A 417 15.94 1.19 41.33
N ALA A 418 16.55 0.05 41.62
CA ALA A 418 15.89 -1.25 41.80
C ALA A 418 15.70 -1.57 43.30
N ILE A 419 14.59 -1.04 43.85
CA ILE A 419 13.85 -1.50 45.05
C ILE A 419 14.69 -1.81 46.31
N ASP A 420 14.44 -1.03 47.36
CA ASP A 420 14.88 -1.05 48.78
C ASP A 420 15.64 -2.27 49.36
N GLN A 421 15.37 -3.49 48.91
CA GLN A 421 15.95 -4.75 49.39
C GLN A 421 17.34 -5.06 48.79
N ALA A 422 17.71 -4.51 47.63
CA ALA A 422 19.02 -4.72 46.99
C ALA A 422 20.12 -3.73 47.44
N THR A 423 19.74 -2.70 48.22
CA THR A 423 20.58 -1.55 48.57
C THR A 423 21.85 -1.93 49.35
N ALA A 424 21.79 -2.91 50.25
CA ALA A 424 22.94 -3.34 51.04
C ALA A 424 24.05 -3.96 50.18
N SER A 425 23.71 -4.90 49.29
CA SER A 425 24.67 -5.57 48.40
C SER A 425 25.25 -4.60 47.36
N LEU A 426 24.43 -3.71 46.79
CA LEU A 426 24.91 -2.70 45.83
C LEU A 426 25.78 -1.63 46.49
N LYS A 427 25.49 -1.24 47.73
CA LYS A 427 26.34 -0.33 48.51
C LYS A 427 27.69 -0.97 48.86
N HIS A 428 27.68 -2.23 49.31
CA HIS A 428 28.88 -3.00 49.57
C HIS A 428 29.74 -3.16 48.31
N LEU A 429 29.12 -3.46 47.16
CA LEU A 429 29.79 -3.48 45.87
C LEU A 429 30.39 -2.11 45.52
N ARG A 430 29.67 -0.99 45.68
CA ARG A 430 30.23 0.36 45.44
C ARG A 430 31.47 0.63 46.31
N GLU A 431 31.42 0.28 47.58
CA GLU A 431 32.50 0.48 48.56
C GLU A 431 33.75 -0.40 48.27
N ILE A 432 33.58 -1.54 47.58
CA ILE A 432 34.68 -2.43 47.17
C ILE A 432 35.20 -2.12 45.76
N ILE A 433 34.30 -1.86 44.81
CA ILE A 433 34.62 -1.77 43.39
C ILE A 433 35.54 -0.58 43.10
N GLU A 434 35.18 0.63 43.53
CA GLU A 434 35.96 1.82 43.16
C GLU A 434 37.39 1.78 43.75
N PRO A 435 37.59 1.50 45.06
CA PRO A 435 38.95 1.31 45.61
C PRO A 435 39.68 0.09 45.03
N GLY A 436 38.96 -1.01 44.78
CA GLY A 436 39.53 -2.23 44.21
C GLY A 436 40.01 -2.05 42.78
N MET A 437 39.30 -1.28 41.96
CA MET A 437 39.71 -0.92 40.61
C MET A 437 40.93 0.01 40.63
N ASP A 438 40.97 0.97 41.55
CA ASP A 438 42.11 1.87 41.71
C ASP A 438 43.39 1.12 42.08
N LEU A 439 43.30 0.19 43.03
CA LEU A 439 44.41 -0.70 43.42
C LEU A 439 44.90 -1.56 42.25
N VAL A 440 43.98 -2.20 41.52
CA VAL A 440 44.36 -3.09 40.41
C VAL A 440 44.95 -2.30 39.24
N ILE A 441 44.38 -1.14 38.88
CA ILE A 441 44.92 -0.29 37.81
C ILE A 441 46.33 0.22 38.18
N ASP A 442 46.52 0.77 39.39
CA ASP A 442 47.81 1.27 39.86
C ASP A 442 48.88 0.17 39.92
N TRP A 443 48.53 -1.02 40.42
CA TRP A 443 49.41 -2.19 40.40
C TRP A 443 49.79 -2.62 38.98
N MET A 444 48.81 -2.79 38.09
CA MET A 444 49.06 -3.27 36.73
C MET A 444 49.81 -2.25 35.88
N ASP A 445 49.59 -0.96 36.08
CA ASP A 445 50.38 0.09 35.43
C ASP A 445 51.84 0.08 35.91
N LYS A 446 52.08 -0.08 37.22
CA LYS A 446 53.45 -0.23 37.76
C LYS A 446 54.19 -1.45 37.19
N VAL A 447 53.50 -2.57 36.97
CA VAL A 447 54.09 -3.77 36.34
C VAL A 447 54.31 -3.57 34.84
N SER A 448 53.47 -2.79 34.15
CA SER A 448 53.56 -2.58 32.70
C SER A 448 54.66 -1.60 32.27
N VAL A 449 55.10 -0.71 33.15
CA VAL A 449 56.10 0.34 32.83
C VAL A 449 57.50 -0.22 32.55
N ASP A 450 57.85 -1.40 33.07
CA ASP A 450 59.15 -2.05 32.81
C ASP A 450 59.28 -2.61 31.38
N GLU A 451 58.21 -2.67 30.57
CA GLU A 451 58.25 -3.14 29.17
C GLU A 451 58.52 -2.03 28.11
N GLY A 452 58.69 -0.77 28.54
CA GLY A 452 59.48 0.21 27.76
C GLY A 452 58.80 0.97 26.60
N GLU A 453 57.48 0.92 26.40
CA GLU A 453 56.77 1.78 25.43
C GLU A 453 55.88 2.84 26.11
N ALA A 454 56.06 4.12 25.72
CA ALA A 454 55.50 5.27 26.43
C ALA A 454 54.06 5.64 26.01
N VAL A 455 53.09 5.21 26.83
CA VAL A 455 51.87 5.91 27.32
C VAL A 455 50.87 6.59 26.34
N ASP A 456 51.26 7.24 25.24
CA ASP A 456 50.34 8.08 24.43
C ASP A 456 49.51 7.31 23.37
N GLY A 457 49.36 6.00 23.58
CA GLY A 457 48.87 5.04 22.57
C GLY A 457 47.59 4.28 22.93
N PHE A 458 46.77 4.74 23.88
CA PHE A 458 45.62 3.95 24.38
C PHE A 458 44.64 3.52 23.27
N ALA A 459 44.38 4.39 22.29
CA ALA A 459 43.55 4.07 21.12
C ALA A 459 44.22 3.04 20.18
N MET A 460 45.52 3.20 19.89
CA MET A 460 46.27 2.28 19.01
C MET A 460 46.52 0.92 19.66
N GLN A 461 46.63 0.83 21.00
CA GLN A 461 46.73 -0.46 21.68
C GLN A 461 45.43 -1.28 21.61
N MET A 462 44.26 -0.65 21.56
CA MET A 462 42.99 -1.38 21.36
C MET A 462 42.85 -1.95 19.94
N GLU A 463 43.45 -1.31 18.93
CA GLU A 463 43.43 -1.78 17.55
C GLU A 463 44.40 -2.96 17.30
N LYS A 464 45.41 -3.13 18.17
CA LYS A 464 46.50 -4.10 18.00
C LYS A 464 46.46 -5.29 18.97
N LYS A 465 45.58 -5.27 19.98
CA LYS A 465 45.33 -6.40 20.89
C LYS A 465 44.18 -7.23 20.35
N GLU A 466 44.47 -8.50 20.04
CA GLU A 466 43.46 -9.47 19.58
C GLU A 466 42.30 -9.53 20.59
N ALA A 467 41.07 -9.38 20.10
CA ALA A 467 39.88 -9.51 20.93
C ALA A 467 39.78 -10.93 21.48
N LEU A 468 39.26 -11.11 22.70
CA LEU A 468 39.15 -12.43 23.34
C LEU A 468 38.38 -13.41 22.44
N GLU A 469 39.10 -14.39 21.87
CA GLU A 469 38.50 -15.48 21.13
C GLU A 469 37.69 -16.39 22.06
N GLY A 470 36.69 -17.09 21.52
CA GLY A 470 35.89 -18.03 22.30
C GLY A 470 36.70 -19.21 22.86
N ALA A 471 37.79 -19.59 22.19
CA ALA A 471 38.79 -20.51 22.73
C ALA A 471 39.40 -20.05 24.06
N ASP A 472 39.53 -18.74 24.26
CA ASP A 472 40.05 -18.17 25.50
C ASP A 472 38.97 -17.98 26.55
N LEU A 473 37.73 -17.73 26.18
CA LEU A 473 36.60 -17.77 27.13
C LEU A 473 36.32 -19.19 27.63
N ARG A 474 36.41 -20.21 26.76
CA ARG A 474 36.37 -21.63 27.18
C ARG A 474 37.46 -21.98 28.21
N LYS A 475 38.65 -21.37 28.08
CA LYS A 475 39.75 -21.53 29.05
C LYS A 475 39.53 -20.71 30.33
N LEU A 476 38.80 -19.59 30.28
CA LEU A 476 38.54 -18.71 31.44
C LEU A 476 37.88 -19.48 32.59
N GLU A 477 36.93 -20.36 32.27
CA GLU A 477 36.22 -21.22 33.23
C GLU A 477 37.16 -22.16 34.03
N THR A 478 38.40 -22.38 33.59
CA THR A 478 39.41 -23.20 34.30
C THR A 478 40.16 -22.43 35.38
N PHE A 479 39.96 -21.11 35.47
CA PHE A 479 40.54 -20.25 36.50
C PHE A 479 39.57 -19.94 37.64
N LEU A 480 38.29 -20.33 37.52
CA LEU A 480 37.22 -19.94 38.45
C LEU A 480 36.90 -21.05 39.46
N LYS A 481 36.88 -20.68 40.73
CA LYS A 481 36.44 -21.54 41.84
C LYS A 481 34.91 -21.59 41.92
N ASN A 482 34.37 -22.72 42.37
CA ASN A 482 32.93 -22.97 42.53
C ASN A 482 32.12 -22.68 41.26
N LYS A 483 32.07 -23.66 40.37
CA LYS A 483 31.11 -23.68 39.27
C LYS A 483 29.72 -23.94 39.86
N ASP A 484 28.81 -23.00 39.70
CA ASP A 484 27.38 -23.24 39.94
C ASP A 484 26.97 -24.49 39.15
N GLY A 485 26.39 -25.50 39.82
CA GLY A 485 26.06 -26.79 39.18
C GLY A 485 25.15 -26.65 37.95
N ASN A 486 24.44 -25.52 37.86
CA ASN A 486 23.53 -25.15 36.79
C ASN A 486 24.22 -24.45 35.59
N LYS A 487 25.54 -24.20 35.63
CA LYS A 487 26.36 -23.55 34.58
C LYS A 487 25.98 -22.12 34.18
N VAL A 488 25.07 -21.45 34.91
CA VAL A 488 24.69 -20.05 34.64
C VAL A 488 25.64 -19.11 35.38
N LEU A 489 26.78 -18.78 34.75
CA LEU A 489 27.75 -17.89 35.38
C LEU A 489 27.23 -16.44 35.50
N GLY A 490 27.47 -15.83 36.65
CA GLY A 490 27.25 -14.41 36.92
C GLY A 490 25.78 -13.98 36.97
N ASN A 491 24.82 -14.91 37.10
CA ASN A 491 23.39 -14.60 36.94
C ASN A 491 23.06 -13.86 35.62
N LEU A 492 23.86 -14.12 34.58
CA LEU A 492 23.64 -13.61 33.22
C LEU A 492 22.91 -14.65 32.37
N TYR A 493 22.07 -14.14 31.47
CA TYR A 493 21.19 -14.90 30.60
C TYR A 493 21.57 -14.62 29.15
N ARG A 494 21.83 -15.68 28.41
CA ARG A 494 22.18 -15.58 26.99
C ARG A 494 20.95 -15.25 26.15
N THR A 495 21.09 -14.28 25.25
CA THR A 495 20.11 -13.89 24.25
C THR A 495 20.82 -13.62 22.92
N ALA A 496 20.07 -13.60 21.81
CA ALA A 496 20.59 -13.14 20.52
C ALA A 496 20.27 -11.65 20.27
N THR A 497 20.97 -11.03 19.33
CA THR A 497 20.56 -9.79 18.64
C THR A 497 19.79 -10.11 17.35
N ASP A 498 19.25 -9.09 16.67
CA ASP A 498 18.53 -9.25 15.40
C ASP A 498 19.46 -9.70 14.25
N GLU A 499 20.77 -9.43 14.36
CA GLU A 499 21.84 -9.91 13.48
C GLU A 499 22.33 -11.33 13.86
N GLY A 500 21.78 -11.92 14.93
CA GLY A 500 22.11 -13.26 15.41
C GLY A 500 23.26 -13.35 16.41
N HIS A 501 23.91 -12.23 16.77
CA HIS A 501 25.03 -12.26 17.71
C HIS A 501 24.58 -12.70 19.11
N ALA A 502 25.35 -13.60 19.74
CA ALA A 502 25.12 -13.99 21.12
C ALA A 502 25.59 -12.88 22.07
N LYS A 503 24.76 -12.56 23.06
CA LYS A 503 25.09 -11.62 24.15
C LYS A 503 24.58 -12.11 25.50
N TRP A 504 25.23 -11.66 26.56
CA TRP A 504 24.93 -12.05 27.93
C TRP A 504 24.36 -10.87 28.72
N VAL A 505 23.08 -10.95 29.12
CA VAL A 505 22.38 -9.85 29.80
C VAL A 505 21.88 -10.24 31.19
N CYS A 506 21.70 -9.29 32.10
CA CYS A 506 21.16 -9.55 33.43
C CYS A 506 19.70 -10.04 33.37
N ILE A 507 19.19 -10.60 34.46
CA ILE A 507 17.81 -11.11 34.53
C ILE A 507 16.76 -10.05 34.16
N ASP A 508 17.00 -8.78 34.48
CA ASP A 508 16.04 -7.70 34.23
C ASP A 508 16.01 -7.33 32.74
N HIS A 509 17.17 -7.11 32.10
CA HIS A 509 17.23 -6.93 30.64
C HIS A 509 16.78 -8.18 29.88
N TYR A 510 17.01 -9.39 30.39
CA TYR A 510 16.47 -10.61 29.80
C TYR A 510 14.94 -10.61 29.82
N ARG A 511 14.33 -10.28 30.96
CA ARG A 511 12.87 -10.17 31.11
C ARG A 511 12.28 -9.07 30.25
N LEU A 512 12.94 -7.91 30.16
CA LEU A 512 12.52 -6.78 29.31
C LEU A 512 12.59 -7.16 27.83
N ASN A 513 13.73 -7.66 27.35
CA ASN A 513 13.90 -8.10 25.97
C ASN A 513 12.92 -9.25 25.60
N TYR A 514 12.67 -10.19 26.51
CA TYR A 514 11.65 -11.23 26.31
C TYR A 514 10.23 -10.64 26.20
N GLN A 515 9.88 -9.66 27.03
CA GLN A 515 8.59 -8.97 26.96
C GLN A 515 8.45 -8.16 25.66
N GLU A 516 9.48 -7.43 25.25
CA GLU A 516 9.48 -6.66 24.00
C GLU A 516 9.40 -7.58 22.78
N ASN A 517 10.14 -8.69 22.75
CA ASN A 517 10.13 -9.60 21.61
C ASN A 517 8.84 -10.43 21.53
N SER A 518 8.28 -10.86 22.66
CA SER A 518 6.94 -11.49 22.68
C SER A 518 5.83 -10.50 22.30
N ALA A 519 5.95 -9.21 22.65
CA ALA A 519 5.05 -8.16 22.18
C ALA A 519 5.21 -7.90 20.66
N LYS A 520 6.43 -7.85 20.13
CA LYS A 520 6.70 -7.73 18.68
C LYS A 520 6.14 -8.94 17.89
N GLU A 521 6.35 -10.17 18.39
CA GLU A 521 5.81 -11.40 17.81
C GLU A 521 4.26 -11.34 17.78
N PHE A 522 3.65 -10.98 18.92
CA PHE A 522 2.21 -10.83 19.04
C PHE A 522 1.64 -9.76 18.10
N LEU A 523 2.24 -8.58 18.04
CA LEU A 523 1.84 -7.50 17.13
C LEU A 523 1.95 -7.91 15.66
N HIS A 524 2.99 -8.65 15.28
CA HIS A 524 3.13 -9.16 13.91
C HIS A 524 1.99 -10.11 13.54
N VAL A 525 1.65 -11.06 14.43
CA VAL A 525 0.54 -11.99 14.24
C VAL A 525 -0.80 -11.24 14.22
N LEU A 526 -1.03 -10.32 15.16
CA LEU A 526 -2.24 -9.49 15.25
C LEU A 526 -2.49 -8.67 13.97
N ASN A 527 -1.45 -8.03 13.44
CA ASN A 527 -1.52 -7.31 12.16
C ASN A 527 -1.82 -8.26 10.99
N SER A 528 -1.28 -9.48 11.00
CA SER A 528 -1.52 -10.49 9.96
C SER A 528 -2.97 -11.01 9.92
N VAL A 529 -3.70 -10.87 11.04
CA VAL A 529 -5.13 -11.21 11.16
C VAL A 529 -6.05 -9.98 11.05
N GLY A 530 -5.49 -8.77 10.94
CA GLY A 530 -6.24 -7.52 10.81
C GLY A 530 -6.84 -7.00 12.12
N GLY A 531 -6.26 -7.34 13.27
CA GLY A 531 -6.62 -6.76 14.56
C GLY A 531 -5.80 -5.52 14.90
N SER A 532 -6.12 -4.89 16.04
CA SER A 532 -5.44 -3.71 16.57
C SER A 532 -5.11 -3.86 18.06
N PHE A 533 -4.06 -3.19 18.52
CA PHE A 533 -3.63 -3.20 19.92
C PHE A 533 -3.51 -1.78 20.46
N ASN A 534 -4.17 -1.53 21.59
CA ASN A 534 -4.07 -0.28 22.34
C ASN A 534 -3.15 -0.49 23.55
N GLU A 535 -1.89 -0.09 23.40
CA GLU A 535 -0.85 -0.29 24.42
C GLU A 535 -1.16 0.41 25.76
N ASN A 536 -1.93 1.50 25.75
CA ASN A 536 -2.26 2.25 26.97
C ASN A 536 -3.17 1.47 27.93
N PHE A 537 -4.04 0.61 27.38
CA PHE A 537 -4.96 -0.23 28.15
C PHE A 537 -4.59 -1.72 28.11
N GLY A 538 -3.60 -2.11 27.28
CA GLY A 538 -3.34 -3.51 26.96
C GLY A 538 -4.55 -4.20 26.31
N SER A 539 -5.31 -3.45 25.51
CA SER A 539 -6.58 -3.89 24.93
C SER A 539 -6.39 -4.29 23.47
N VAL A 540 -6.92 -5.45 23.07
CA VAL A 540 -6.82 -6.02 21.72
C VAL A 540 -8.22 -6.09 21.11
N GLU A 541 -8.39 -5.57 19.90
CA GLU A 541 -9.61 -5.76 19.10
C GLU A 541 -9.26 -6.58 17.85
N VAL A 542 -9.93 -7.70 17.60
CA VAL A 542 -9.62 -8.58 16.45
C VAL A 542 -10.84 -9.29 15.87
N ARG A 543 -11.02 -9.18 14.55
CA ARG A 543 -12.00 -9.98 13.79
C ARG A 543 -11.30 -11.10 13.04
N LEU A 544 -11.32 -12.30 13.61
CA LEU A 544 -10.76 -13.48 12.99
C LEU A 544 -11.74 -14.03 11.93
N ARG A 545 -11.21 -14.44 10.76
CA ARG A 545 -12.00 -14.98 9.63
C ARG A 545 -11.49 -16.33 9.12
N SER A 546 -10.56 -16.96 9.83
CA SER A 546 -9.86 -18.18 9.37
C SER A 546 -9.32 -18.95 10.58
N ARG A 547 -9.69 -20.23 10.70
CA ARG A 547 -9.21 -21.12 11.78
C ARG A 547 -7.69 -21.27 11.80
N VAL A 548 -7.06 -21.44 10.63
CA VAL A 548 -5.59 -21.57 10.50
C VAL A 548 -4.85 -20.34 11.05
N LYS A 549 -5.36 -19.13 10.80
CA LYS A 549 -4.80 -17.89 11.37
C LYS A 549 -5.11 -17.73 12.87
N THR A 550 -6.18 -18.36 13.34
CA THR A 550 -6.64 -18.30 14.74
C THR A 550 -5.72 -19.10 15.66
N GLU A 551 -5.25 -20.27 15.23
CA GLU A 551 -4.25 -21.05 15.97
C GLU A 551 -2.95 -20.24 16.20
N GLN A 552 -2.48 -19.54 15.17
CA GLN A 552 -1.32 -18.65 15.26
C GLN A 552 -1.57 -17.50 16.26
N PHE A 553 -2.75 -16.88 16.19
CA PHE A 553 -3.17 -15.83 17.12
C PHE A 553 -3.25 -16.32 18.57
N TYR A 554 -3.86 -17.49 18.82
CA TYR A 554 -3.96 -18.10 20.16
C TYR A 554 -2.59 -18.48 20.74
N SER A 555 -1.70 -19.05 19.92
CA SER A 555 -0.32 -19.34 20.31
C SER A 555 0.45 -18.05 20.67
N ALA A 556 0.26 -16.97 19.93
CA ALA A 556 0.88 -15.67 20.23
C ALA A 556 0.27 -15.01 21.48
N LEU A 557 -1.05 -15.06 21.64
CA LEU A 557 -1.78 -14.52 22.79
C LEU A 557 -1.34 -15.18 24.10
N GLY A 558 -1.14 -16.50 24.11
CA GLY A 558 -0.62 -17.24 25.26
C GLY A 558 0.81 -16.86 25.67
N LYS A 559 1.60 -16.23 24.78
CA LYS A 559 2.92 -15.65 25.09
C LYS A 559 2.84 -14.19 25.54
N ALA A 560 1.81 -13.45 25.10
CA ALA A 560 1.69 -12.01 25.26
C ALA A 560 1.42 -11.62 26.72
N ARG A 561 2.40 -10.97 27.36
CA ARG A 561 2.31 -10.50 28.76
C ARG A 561 1.62 -9.13 28.91
N SER A 562 1.35 -8.45 27.82
CA SER A 562 0.86 -7.06 27.74
C SER A 562 -0.63 -6.93 27.39
N VAL A 563 -1.35 -8.05 27.21
CA VAL A 563 -2.78 -8.06 26.89
C VAL A 563 -3.58 -8.33 28.17
N TYR A 564 -4.46 -7.39 28.52
CA TYR A 564 -5.37 -7.43 29.67
C TYR A 564 -6.84 -7.47 29.25
N GLU A 565 -7.17 -6.87 28.10
CA GLU A 565 -8.50 -6.95 27.50
C GLU A 565 -8.41 -7.56 26.10
N LEU A 566 -9.37 -8.43 25.76
CA LEU A 566 -9.51 -9.02 24.44
C LEU A 566 -10.96 -8.87 23.96
N ASP A 567 -11.15 -8.15 22.88
CA ASP A 567 -12.38 -8.04 22.10
C ASP A 567 -12.19 -8.86 20.80
N ILE A 568 -12.91 -9.98 20.68
CA ILE A 568 -12.66 -11.00 19.66
C ILE A 568 -13.97 -11.43 18.97
N ASP A 569 -14.00 -11.24 17.65
CA ASP A 569 -15.10 -11.60 16.76
C ASP A 569 -14.67 -12.82 15.92
N LEU A 570 -15.34 -13.95 16.13
CA LEU A 570 -15.10 -15.22 15.43
C LEU A 570 -16.08 -15.37 14.26
N HIS A 571 -15.71 -14.82 13.10
CA HIS A 571 -16.58 -14.71 11.93
C HIS A 571 -16.63 -16.02 11.10
N TRP A 572 -16.90 -17.15 11.75
CA TRP A 572 -17.19 -18.46 11.14
C TRP A 572 -18.08 -19.31 12.07
N ALA A 573 -18.57 -20.45 11.57
CA ALA A 573 -19.26 -21.46 12.37
C ALA A 573 -18.31 -22.07 13.42
N CYS A 574 -18.25 -21.45 14.60
CA CYS A 574 -17.36 -21.81 15.70
C CYS A 574 -17.80 -23.16 16.33
N THR A 575 -16.82 -24.02 16.62
CA THR A 575 -17.00 -25.34 17.25
C THR A 575 -16.53 -25.34 18.69
N THR A 576 -16.92 -26.36 19.47
CA THR A 576 -16.44 -26.54 20.86
C THR A 576 -14.91 -26.56 20.94
N SER A 577 -14.23 -27.20 19.98
CA SER A 577 -12.77 -27.28 19.93
C SER A 577 -12.09 -25.93 19.62
N ASP A 578 -12.74 -25.05 18.84
CA ASP A 578 -12.27 -23.67 18.64
C ASP A 578 -12.32 -22.89 19.97
N LEU A 579 -13.39 -23.08 20.78
CA LEU A 579 -13.56 -22.44 22.09
C LEU A 579 -12.63 -23.00 23.17
N GLU A 580 -12.43 -24.33 23.22
CA GLU A 580 -11.45 -24.97 24.09
C GLU A 580 -10.04 -24.41 23.81
N SER A 581 -9.68 -24.25 22.53
CA SER A 581 -8.39 -23.67 22.12
C SER A 581 -8.23 -22.21 22.56
N LEU A 582 -9.31 -21.43 22.55
CA LEU A 582 -9.34 -20.06 23.08
C LEU A 582 -9.17 -20.05 24.61
N GLU A 583 -9.91 -20.90 25.33
CA GLU A 583 -9.80 -21.06 26.79
C GLU A 583 -8.37 -21.41 27.21
N ASP A 584 -7.74 -22.33 26.48
CA ASP A 584 -6.38 -22.78 26.71
C ASP A 584 -5.31 -21.72 26.41
N ALA A 585 -5.59 -20.79 25.49
CA ALA A 585 -4.77 -19.61 25.26
C ALA A 585 -4.97 -18.57 26.38
N LEU A 586 -6.22 -18.34 26.79
CA LEU A 586 -6.58 -17.40 27.86
C LEU A 586 -5.93 -17.79 29.20
N LYS A 587 -5.95 -19.08 29.57
CA LYS A 587 -5.26 -19.63 30.77
C LYS A 587 -3.75 -19.35 30.81
N LYS A 588 -3.11 -19.20 29.64
CA LYS A 588 -1.66 -18.93 29.49
C LYS A 588 -1.36 -17.42 29.41
N SER A 589 -2.36 -16.63 29.01
CA SER A 589 -2.31 -15.17 28.83
C SER A 589 -2.40 -14.40 30.16
N ARG A 590 -2.56 -13.06 30.07
CA ARG A 590 -2.94 -12.17 31.19
C ARG A 590 -4.30 -11.48 30.97
N VAL A 591 -5.11 -11.98 30.02
CA VAL A 591 -6.44 -11.42 29.74
C VAL A 591 -7.33 -11.57 30.97
N SER A 592 -7.77 -10.43 31.50
CA SER A 592 -8.73 -10.33 32.60
C SER A 592 -10.13 -9.94 32.14
N ILE A 593 -10.27 -9.37 30.94
CA ILE A 593 -11.54 -8.96 30.35
C ILE A 593 -11.65 -9.57 28.95
N LEU A 594 -12.65 -10.43 28.75
CA LEU A 594 -12.98 -11.02 27.45
C LEU A 594 -14.33 -10.49 26.96
N ARG A 595 -14.37 -10.02 25.72
CA ARG A 595 -15.59 -9.81 24.93
C ARG A 595 -15.49 -10.73 23.72
N LEU A 596 -16.48 -11.59 23.55
CA LEU A 596 -16.47 -12.64 22.54
C LEU A 596 -17.77 -12.56 21.73
N ASP A 597 -17.65 -12.25 20.43
CA ASP A 597 -18.76 -12.32 19.49
C ASP A 597 -18.66 -13.62 18.68
N LEU A 598 -19.77 -14.38 18.67
CA LEU A 598 -19.92 -15.67 18.01
C LEU A 598 -21.07 -15.60 16.99
N GLN A 599 -20.94 -14.72 15.99
CA GLN A 599 -21.98 -14.38 15.01
C GLN A 599 -22.63 -15.59 14.29
N GLN A 600 -21.98 -16.76 14.30
CA GLN A 600 -22.46 -17.99 13.67
C GLN A 600 -22.34 -19.23 14.59
N TYR A 601 -22.55 -19.10 15.90
CA TYR A 601 -22.52 -20.27 16.79
C TYR A 601 -23.70 -21.24 16.53
N HIS A 602 -23.42 -22.32 15.81
CA HIS A 602 -24.35 -23.43 15.68
C HIS A 602 -24.23 -24.37 16.89
N MET A 603 -25.15 -24.26 17.84
CA MET A 603 -25.35 -25.33 18.83
C MET A 603 -25.74 -26.63 18.12
N GLY A 604 -24.79 -27.57 18.06
CA GLY A 604 -25.11 -28.97 17.78
C GLY A 604 -26.15 -29.45 18.79
N VAL A 605 -27.25 -30.04 18.30
CA VAL A 605 -28.55 -30.22 19.00
C VAL A 605 -28.50 -31.17 20.23
N THR A 606 -27.31 -31.61 20.66
CA THR A 606 -27.10 -32.64 21.69
C THR A 606 -26.33 -32.18 22.93
N GLY A 607 -25.87 -30.93 23.02
CA GLY A 607 -25.15 -30.40 24.19
C GLY A 607 -26.05 -29.66 25.18
N LYS A 608 -26.29 -30.21 26.37
CA LYS A 608 -26.83 -29.43 27.51
C LYS A 608 -25.75 -28.49 28.04
N ILE A 609 -26.12 -27.23 28.20
CA ILE A 609 -25.23 -26.12 28.57
C ILE A 609 -24.71 -26.27 30.01
N PHE A 610 -23.40 -26.17 30.18
CA PHE A 610 -22.77 -25.62 31.39
C PHE A 610 -22.08 -24.31 30.96
N LEU A 611 -22.52 -23.21 31.55
CA LEU A 611 -21.84 -21.91 31.54
C LEU A 611 -21.63 -21.55 33.01
N MET A 612 -20.39 -21.23 33.37
CA MET A 612 -19.95 -20.93 34.73
C MET A 612 -18.94 -19.79 34.69
#